data_AF-A0A846W1C5-F1
#
_entry.id   AF-A0A846W1C5-F1
#
_cell.length_a   1.000
_cell.length_b   1.000
_cell.length_c   1.000
_cell.angle_alpha   90.00
_cell.angle_beta   90.00
_cell.angle_gamma   90.00
#
_symmetry.space_group_name_H-M   'P 1'
#
loop_
_entity.id
_entity.type
_entity.pdbx_description
1 polymer ?
#
loop_
_entity_poly.entity_id
_entity_poly.type
_entity_poly.pdbx_seq_one_letter_code
_entity_poly.pdbx_strand_id
1 'polypeptide(L)'
;MTIPSTGQPAVPADTLAAARLLLSQMGISAADLVEATPMAPTFGEVIPRVRARLSTGTARTYGTHLDLLESLWPNRPLNEPTLHELEELARTVKANARPNRASRGGTSAVEHYVSTVRHIYRYAEEAGWIRPQDNPARQLAMPARPASHRYAIPSGRVAEICRVAAITGDDPELDTLLLRFHLETACRRGGGRRTPRVRRRR
;
A
#
# COMPACT_ATOMS: atom_id res chain seq x y z
N MET A 1 12.91 23.91 -25.54
CA MET A 1 12.93 24.14 -24.08
C MET A 1 13.86 23.10 -23.47
N THR A 2 15.07 23.52 -23.13
CA THR A 2 16.16 22.65 -22.65
C THR A 2 16.16 22.69 -21.12
N ILE A 3 16.00 21.55 -20.47
CA ILE A 3 15.96 21.43 -19.00
C ILE A 3 17.40 21.57 -18.48
N PRO A 4 17.68 22.41 -17.47
CA PRO A 4 19.02 22.50 -16.88
C PRO A 4 19.32 21.24 -16.07
N SER A 5 20.44 20.60 -16.39
CA SER A 5 21.01 19.49 -15.63
C SER A 5 21.37 19.99 -14.22
N THR A 6 20.73 19.44 -13.19
CA THR A 6 21.06 19.73 -11.78
C THR A 6 22.47 19.21 -11.50
N GLY A 7 23.42 20.13 -11.39
CA GLY A 7 24.81 19.82 -11.09
C GLY A 7 24.94 19.08 -9.76
N GLN A 8 25.56 17.89 -9.80
CA GLN A 8 26.16 17.30 -8.62
C GLN A 8 27.16 18.30 -8.01
N PRO A 9 27.18 18.50 -6.68
CA PRO A 9 28.22 19.31 -6.06
C PRO A 9 29.58 18.69 -6.40
N ALA A 10 30.47 19.50 -6.99
CA ALA A 10 31.83 19.08 -7.28
C ALA A 10 32.52 18.71 -5.97
N VAL A 11 32.87 17.44 -5.82
CA VAL A 11 33.57 16.93 -4.64
C VAL A 11 34.95 17.63 -4.59
N PRO A 12 35.31 18.30 -3.48
CA PRO A 12 36.60 18.98 -3.37
C PRO A 12 37.76 18.00 -3.58
N ALA A 13 38.80 18.42 -4.30
CA ALA A 13 39.94 17.58 -4.66
C ALA A 13 40.62 16.97 -3.41
N ASP A 14 40.65 17.71 -2.30
CA ASP A 14 41.22 17.27 -1.03
C ASP A 14 40.40 16.13 -0.40
N THR A 15 39.08 16.19 -0.47
CA THR A 15 38.20 15.11 0.01
C THR A 15 38.40 13.83 -0.81
N LEU A 16 38.62 13.98 -2.12
CA LEU A 16 38.84 12.87 -3.03
C LEU A 16 40.23 12.24 -2.85
N ALA A 17 41.26 13.05 -2.55
CA ALA A 17 42.59 12.59 -2.19
C ALA A 17 42.60 11.84 -0.83
N ALA A 18 41.90 12.38 0.18
CA ALA A 18 41.76 11.72 1.48
C ALA A 18 41.02 10.37 1.38
N ALA A 19 39.92 10.32 0.61
CA ALA A 19 39.20 9.07 0.37
C ALA A 19 40.08 8.02 -0.34
N ARG A 20 40.85 8.41 -1.36
CA ARG A 20 41.80 7.52 -2.04
C ARG A 20 42.89 7.00 -1.10
N LEU A 21 43.42 7.86 -0.23
CA LEU A 21 44.42 7.45 0.76
C LEU A 21 43.85 6.41 1.74
N LEU A 22 42.65 6.63 2.28
CA LEU A 22 41.99 5.68 3.18
C LEU A 22 41.73 4.34 2.50
N LEU A 23 41.25 4.33 1.26
CA LEU A 23 41.04 3.09 0.50
C LEU A 23 42.35 2.34 0.27
N SER A 24 43.42 3.06 -0.09
CA SER A 24 44.75 2.47 -0.29
C SER A 24 45.32 1.87 1.01
N GLN A 25 45.08 2.52 2.16
CA GLN A 25 45.52 2.04 3.47
C GLN A 25 44.78 0.78 3.91
N MET A 26 43.51 0.64 3.52
CA MET A 26 42.72 -0.57 3.78
C MET A 26 43.00 -1.69 2.77
N GLY A 27 43.80 -1.44 1.73
CA GLY A 27 44.05 -2.41 0.65
C GLY A 27 42.83 -2.69 -0.23
N ILE A 28 41.83 -1.80 -0.22
CA ILE A 28 40.57 -1.95 -0.96
C ILE A 28 40.62 -1.03 -2.18
N SER A 29 40.40 -1.58 -3.37
CA SER A 29 40.32 -0.79 -4.58
C SER A 29 38.95 -0.11 -4.71
N ALA A 30 38.87 0.99 -5.47
CA ALA A 30 37.58 1.60 -5.78
C ALA A 30 36.66 0.65 -6.57
N ALA A 31 37.21 -0.30 -7.32
CA ALA A 31 36.44 -1.31 -8.03
C ALA A 31 35.83 -2.34 -7.07
N ASP A 32 36.56 -2.71 -6.01
CA ASP A 32 36.10 -3.69 -5.01
C ASP A 32 34.87 -3.17 -4.25
N LEU A 33 34.77 -1.84 -4.05
CA LEU A 33 33.58 -1.20 -3.47
C LEU A 33 32.36 -1.28 -4.38
N VAL A 34 32.56 -1.30 -5.70
CA VAL A 34 31.47 -1.39 -6.68
C VAL A 34 31.03 -2.85 -6.82
N GLU A 35 31.98 -3.79 -6.91
CA GLU A 35 31.72 -5.23 -6.98
C GLU A 35 31.13 -5.80 -5.68
N ALA A 36 31.49 -5.26 -4.51
CA ALA A 36 30.94 -5.69 -3.22
C ALA A 36 29.50 -5.25 -2.97
N THR A 37 28.82 -4.61 -3.94
CA THR A 37 27.39 -4.31 -3.81
C THR A 37 26.63 -5.64 -3.75
N PRO A 38 26.02 -6.02 -2.60
CA PRO A 38 25.33 -7.28 -2.49
C PRO A 38 24.23 -7.34 -3.56
N MET A 39 24.23 -8.41 -4.34
CA MET A 39 23.24 -8.64 -5.39
C MET A 39 21.84 -8.55 -4.75
N ALA A 40 21.04 -7.59 -5.20
CA ALA A 40 19.72 -7.38 -4.62
C ALA A 40 18.86 -8.64 -4.86
N PRO A 41 18.17 -9.16 -3.83
CA PRO A 41 17.34 -10.35 -4.01
C PRO A 41 16.17 -10.05 -4.95
N THR A 42 15.59 -11.12 -5.48
CA THR A 42 14.49 -11.04 -6.44
C THR A 42 13.14 -10.81 -5.77
N PHE A 43 12.14 -10.35 -6.52
CA PHE A 43 10.78 -10.25 -5.97
C PHE A 43 10.25 -11.60 -5.48
N GLY A 44 10.56 -12.70 -6.18
CA GLY A 44 10.14 -14.05 -5.76
C GLY A 44 10.73 -14.48 -4.42
N GLU A 45 11.92 -14.01 -4.05
CA GLU A 45 12.53 -14.29 -2.75
C GLU A 45 12.00 -13.36 -1.64
N VAL A 46 11.73 -12.10 -1.98
CA VAL A 46 11.37 -11.09 -0.99
C VAL A 46 9.87 -11.08 -0.66
N ILE A 47 9.00 -11.30 -1.63
CA ILE A 47 7.55 -11.25 -1.42
C ILE A 47 7.08 -12.25 -0.34
N PRO A 48 7.52 -13.53 -0.30
CA PRO A 48 7.17 -14.44 0.79
C PRO A 48 7.63 -13.94 2.16
N ARG A 49 8.83 -13.35 2.25
CA ARG A 49 9.36 -12.77 3.50
C ARG A 49 8.56 -11.56 3.96
N VAL A 50 8.14 -10.70 3.02
CA VAL A 50 7.25 -9.57 3.31
C VAL A 50 5.89 -10.07 3.80
N ARG A 51 5.28 -11.06 3.14
CA ARG A 51 3.99 -11.64 3.55
C ARG A 51 4.03 -12.16 4.98
N ALA A 52 5.12 -12.82 5.38
CA ALA A 52 5.28 -13.35 6.73
C ALA A 52 5.27 -12.26 7.83
N ARG A 53 5.64 -11.01 7.50
CA ARG A 53 5.61 -9.88 8.44
C ARG A 53 4.29 -9.12 8.46
N LEU A 54 3.41 -9.34 7.49
CA LEU A 54 2.15 -8.61 7.39
C LEU A 54 1.10 -9.12 8.38
N SER A 55 0.33 -8.19 8.96
CA SER A 55 -0.90 -8.56 9.67
C SER A 55 -1.90 -9.20 8.70
N THR A 56 -2.81 -10.05 9.20
CA THR A 56 -3.86 -10.68 8.36
C THR A 56 -4.69 -9.67 7.59
N GLY A 57 -4.95 -8.50 8.19
CA GLY A 57 -5.69 -7.40 7.54
C GLY A 57 -4.92 -6.82 6.36
N THR A 58 -3.64 -6.50 6.57
CA THR A 58 -2.77 -5.92 5.54
C THR A 58 -2.46 -6.90 4.42
N ALA A 59 -2.22 -8.17 4.76
CA ALA A 59 -1.99 -9.24 3.80
C ALA A 59 -3.18 -9.41 2.84
N ARG A 60 -4.42 -9.29 3.34
CA ARG A 60 -5.62 -9.32 2.49
C ARG A 60 -5.70 -8.12 1.54
N THR A 61 -5.31 -6.93 1.98
CA THR A 61 -5.33 -5.72 1.13
C THR A 61 -4.25 -5.74 0.07
N TYR A 62 -3.04 -6.19 0.43
CA TYR A 62 -1.88 -6.17 -0.47
C TYR A 62 -1.77 -7.42 -1.34
N GLY A 63 -2.41 -8.54 -0.95
CA GLY A 63 -2.26 -9.86 -1.57
C GLY A 63 -2.38 -9.83 -3.09
N THR A 64 -3.43 -9.22 -3.64
CA THR A 64 -3.62 -9.14 -5.11
C THR A 64 -2.45 -8.45 -5.82
N HIS A 65 -1.86 -7.42 -5.22
CA HIS A 65 -0.73 -6.71 -5.82
C HIS A 65 0.61 -7.43 -5.60
N LEU A 66 0.75 -8.13 -4.48
CA LEU A 66 1.88 -9.02 -4.25
C LEU A 66 1.88 -10.19 -5.25
N ASP A 67 0.73 -10.84 -5.47
CA ASP A 67 0.57 -11.92 -6.45
C ASP A 67 0.89 -11.42 -7.87
N LEU A 68 0.48 -10.20 -8.21
CA LEU A 68 0.77 -9.56 -9.49
C LEU A 68 2.28 -9.34 -9.69
N LEU A 69 2.98 -8.80 -8.69
CA LEU A 69 4.43 -8.56 -8.77
C LEU A 69 5.22 -9.86 -8.80
N GLU A 70 4.79 -10.85 -8.01
CA GLU A 70 5.40 -12.18 -7.94
C GLU A 70 5.26 -12.95 -9.26
N SER A 71 4.13 -12.80 -9.96
CA SER A 71 3.90 -13.43 -11.27
C SER A 71 4.60 -12.71 -12.43
N LEU A 72 4.66 -11.38 -12.41
CA LEU A 72 5.30 -10.61 -13.48
C LEU A 72 6.82 -10.61 -13.36
N TRP A 73 7.37 -10.49 -12.16
CA TRP A 73 8.79 -10.26 -11.91
C TRP A 73 9.44 -11.27 -10.95
N PRO A 74 9.16 -12.58 -11.02
CA PRO A 74 9.64 -13.56 -10.03
C PRO A 74 11.17 -13.56 -9.88
N ASN A 75 11.87 -13.48 -11.01
CA ASN A 75 13.34 -13.54 -11.07
C ASN A 75 14.00 -12.16 -11.19
N ARG A 76 13.22 -11.07 -11.16
CA ARG A 76 13.77 -9.73 -11.33
C ARG A 76 14.35 -9.26 -9.99
N PRO A 77 15.61 -8.80 -9.93
CA PRO A 77 16.17 -8.21 -8.72
C PRO A 77 15.48 -6.89 -8.39
N LEU A 78 15.40 -6.56 -7.10
CA LEU A 78 14.68 -5.35 -6.63
C LEU A 78 15.33 -4.02 -7.04
N ASN A 79 16.58 -4.01 -7.48
CA ASN A 79 17.31 -2.79 -7.89
C ASN A 79 17.13 -2.43 -9.38
N GLU A 80 16.55 -3.32 -10.18
CA GLU A 80 16.42 -3.15 -11.63
C GLU A 80 15.15 -2.39 -12.07
N PRO A 81 13.97 -2.53 -11.43
CA PRO A 81 12.77 -1.82 -11.86
C PRO A 81 12.94 -0.30 -11.83
N THR A 82 12.64 0.33 -12.95
CA THR A 82 12.65 1.79 -13.07
C THR A 82 11.34 2.39 -12.56
N LEU A 83 11.35 3.69 -12.24
CA LEU A 83 10.14 4.43 -11.89
C LEU A 83 9.06 4.31 -12.99
N HIS A 84 9.45 4.46 -14.26
CA HIS A 84 8.53 4.42 -15.39
C HIS A 84 7.78 3.08 -15.48
N GLU A 85 8.47 1.96 -15.28
CA GLU A 85 7.85 0.62 -15.30
C GLU A 85 6.84 0.45 -14.16
N LEU A 86 7.16 0.98 -12.97
CA LEU A 86 6.25 0.94 -11.83
C LEU A 86 5.00 1.80 -12.07
N GLU A 87 5.14 2.95 -12.74
CA GLU A 87 4.03 3.81 -13.15
C GLU A 87 3.18 3.19 -14.26
N GLU A 88 3.79 2.49 -15.21
CA GLU A 88 3.10 1.74 -16.24
C GLU A 88 2.28 0.59 -15.66
N LEU A 89 2.85 -0.14 -14.70
CA LEU A 89 2.12 -1.18 -13.98
C LEU A 89 0.98 -0.57 -13.15
N ALA A 90 1.15 0.62 -12.56
CA ALA A 90 0.06 1.34 -11.89
C ALA A 90 -1.10 1.67 -12.85
N ARG A 91 -0.79 2.09 -14.08
CA ARG A 91 -1.78 2.34 -15.14
C ARG A 91 -2.53 1.05 -15.52
N THR A 92 -1.82 -0.05 -15.66
CA THR A 92 -2.41 -1.37 -15.94
C THR A 92 -3.31 -1.85 -14.81
N VAL A 93 -2.89 -1.68 -13.55
CA VAL A 93 -3.72 -1.97 -12.37
C VAL A 93 -5.00 -1.14 -12.38
N LYS A 94 -4.92 0.14 -12.75
CA LYS A 94 -6.10 1.01 -12.87
C LYS A 94 -7.07 0.51 -13.92
N ALA A 95 -6.56 0.13 -15.10
CA ALA A 95 -7.37 -0.33 -16.23
C ALA A 95 -8.07 -1.67 -15.94
N ASN A 96 -7.38 -2.58 -15.25
CA ASN A 96 -7.91 -3.90 -14.91
C ASN A 96 -8.78 -3.92 -13.64
N ALA A 97 -8.90 -2.77 -12.94
CA ALA A 97 -9.69 -2.67 -11.74
C ALA A 97 -11.18 -2.88 -12.07
N ARG A 98 -11.79 -3.91 -11.48
CA ARG A 98 -13.20 -4.24 -11.72
C ARG A 98 -14.11 -3.04 -11.37
N PRO A 99 -14.95 -2.58 -12.31
CA PRO A 99 -15.96 -1.58 -11.99
C PRO A 99 -17.02 -2.22 -11.08
N ASN A 100 -17.38 -1.52 -10.00
CA ASN A 100 -18.52 -1.86 -9.17
C ASN A 100 -19.25 -0.56 -8.80
N ARG A 101 -20.49 -0.64 -8.29
CA ARG A 101 -21.29 0.54 -7.91
C ARG A 101 -20.59 1.47 -6.91
N ALA A 102 -19.67 0.95 -6.11
CA ALA A 102 -18.86 1.69 -5.15
C ALA A 102 -17.45 2.05 -5.66
N SER A 103 -17.10 1.65 -6.90
CA SER A 103 -15.77 1.74 -7.47
C SER A 103 -15.56 3.16 -7.95
N ARG A 104 -14.50 3.79 -7.46
CA ARG A 104 -14.13 5.15 -7.83
C ARG A 104 -13.12 5.13 -8.97
N GLY A 105 -13.49 4.51 -10.10
CA GLY A 105 -12.65 4.46 -11.31
C GLY A 105 -11.28 3.80 -11.10
N GLY A 106 -11.21 2.77 -10.24
CA GLY A 106 -9.97 2.04 -9.97
C GLY A 106 -8.95 2.78 -9.08
N THR A 107 -9.23 3.99 -8.61
CA THR A 107 -8.30 4.78 -7.79
C THR A 107 -7.82 4.03 -6.55
N SER A 108 -8.72 3.35 -5.83
CA SER A 108 -8.34 2.57 -4.64
C SER A 108 -7.44 1.36 -4.97
N ALA A 109 -7.56 0.77 -6.16
CA ALA A 109 -6.65 -0.29 -6.58
C ALA A 109 -5.24 0.26 -6.82
N VAL A 110 -5.13 1.44 -7.42
CA VAL A 110 -3.85 2.13 -7.60
C VAL A 110 -3.26 2.55 -6.24
N GLU A 111 -4.07 3.09 -5.32
CA GLU A 111 -3.62 3.43 -3.96
C GLU A 111 -3.01 2.21 -3.24
N HIS A 112 -3.71 1.07 -3.31
CA HIS A 112 -3.24 -0.18 -2.69
C HIS A 112 -2.00 -0.74 -3.39
N TYR A 113 -1.92 -0.66 -4.71
CA TYR A 113 -0.72 -1.02 -5.47
C TYR A 113 0.49 -0.17 -5.05
N VAL A 114 0.39 1.16 -5.09
CA VAL A 114 1.48 2.07 -4.70
C VAL A 114 1.89 1.83 -3.24
N SER A 115 0.93 1.62 -2.35
CA SER A 115 1.20 1.30 -0.94
C SER A 115 1.92 -0.04 -0.77
N THR A 116 1.57 -1.04 -1.59
CA THR A 116 2.21 -2.36 -1.59
C THR A 116 3.65 -2.26 -2.07
N VAL A 117 3.89 -1.60 -3.21
CA VAL A 117 5.24 -1.38 -3.75
C VAL A 117 6.11 -0.64 -2.74
N ARG A 118 5.62 0.46 -2.18
CA ARG A 118 6.34 1.21 -1.13
C ARG A 118 6.65 0.36 0.10
N HIS A 119 5.78 -0.58 0.47
CA HIS A 119 6.02 -1.47 1.60
C HIS A 119 7.15 -2.48 1.31
N ILE A 120 7.19 -3.05 0.11
CA ILE A 120 8.27 -3.95 -0.34
C ILE A 120 9.61 -3.20 -0.34
N TYR A 121 9.66 -2.01 -0.93
CA TYR A 121 10.91 -1.26 -1.02
C TYR A 121 11.36 -0.71 0.34
N ARG A 122 10.45 -0.38 1.26
CA ARG A 122 10.82 -0.06 2.64
C ARG A 122 11.44 -1.27 3.35
N TYR A 123 10.90 -2.46 3.13
CA TYR A 123 11.52 -3.70 3.63
C TYR A 123 12.92 -3.90 3.05
N ALA A 124 13.11 -3.59 1.76
CA ALA A 124 14.42 -3.66 1.11
C ALA A 124 15.41 -2.61 1.65
N GLU A 125 14.96 -1.41 2.00
CA GLU A 125 15.75 -0.39 2.68
C GLU A 125 16.16 -0.85 4.09
N GLU A 126 15.23 -1.39 4.87
CA GLU A 126 15.50 -1.94 6.21
C GLU A 126 16.51 -3.11 6.16
N ALA A 127 16.49 -3.89 5.09
CA ALA A 127 17.44 -4.97 4.85
C ALA A 127 18.80 -4.49 4.25
N GLY A 128 18.91 -3.21 3.89
CA GLY A 128 20.14 -2.63 3.33
C GLY A 128 20.40 -2.97 1.86
N TRP A 129 19.45 -3.56 1.14
CA TRP A 129 19.62 -3.93 -0.28
C TRP A 129 19.47 -2.74 -1.23
N ILE A 130 18.71 -1.72 -0.81
CA ILE A 130 18.46 -0.52 -1.59
C ILE A 130 18.71 0.69 -0.69
N ARG A 131 19.43 1.67 -1.21
CA ARG A 131 19.63 2.95 -0.51
C ARG A 131 18.36 3.80 -0.64
N PRO A 132 17.98 4.57 0.38
CA PRO A 132 16.74 5.36 0.34
C PRO A 132 16.65 6.40 -0.79
N GLN A 133 17.79 6.79 -1.36
CA GLN A 133 17.91 7.71 -2.51
C GLN A 133 17.70 7.02 -3.86
N ASP A 134 18.01 5.74 -3.94
CA ASP A 134 17.92 4.91 -5.15
C ASP A 134 16.57 4.16 -5.20
N ASN A 135 15.65 4.46 -4.29
CA ASN A 135 14.35 3.81 -4.20
C ASN A 135 13.32 4.44 -5.18
N PRO A 136 12.97 3.76 -6.28
CA PRO A 136 12.00 4.28 -7.24
C PRO A 136 10.58 4.38 -6.66
N ALA A 137 10.23 3.55 -5.67
CA ALA A 137 8.89 3.52 -5.07
C ALA A 137 8.54 4.79 -4.27
N ARG A 138 9.56 5.54 -3.79
CA ARG A 138 9.34 6.82 -3.10
C ARG A 138 8.87 7.91 -4.07
N GLN A 139 9.32 7.83 -5.32
CA GLN A 139 8.99 8.78 -6.38
C GLN A 139 7.61 8.53 -6.99
N LEU A 140 7.03 7.33 -6.80
CA LEU A 140 5.67 7.03 -7.27
C LEU A 140 4.64 8.01 -6.71
N ALA A 141 3.86 8.61 -7.60
CA ALA A 141 2.76 9.50 -7.22
C ALA A 141 1.61 8.72 -6.59
N MET A 142 1.18 9.13 -5.39
CA MET A 142 -0.05 8.62 -4.79
C MET A 142 -1.24 9.32 -5.45
N PRO A 143 -2.23 8.58 -6.01
CA PRO A 143 -3.37 9.20 -6.65
C PRO A 143 -4.19 10.03 -5.64
N ALA A 144 -4.69 11.17 -6.10
CA ALA A 144 -5.54 12.03 -5.28
C ALA A 144 -6.89 11.35 -5.03
N ARG A 145 -7.30 11.31 -3.76
CA ARG A 145 -8.57 10.72 -3.37
C ARG A 145 -9.72 11.65 -3.80
N PRO A 146 -10.67 11.20 -4.63
CA PRO A 146 -11.82 12.01 -5.00
C PRO A 146 -12.71 12.27 -3.79
N ALA A 147 -13.41 13.40 -3.81
CA ALA A 147 -14.34 13.81 -2.77
C ALA A 147 -15.33 12.69 -2.44
N SER A 148 -15.63 12.51 -1.16
CA SER A 148 -16.57 11.49 -0.73
C SER A 148 -17.99 11.97 -0.96
N HIS A 149 -18.80 11.16 -1.66
CA HIS A 149 -20.25 11.37 -1.77
C HIS A 149 -20.99 10.93 -0.48
N ARG A 150 -20.28 10.36 0.50
CA ARG A 150 -20.87 10.00 1.79
C ARG A 150 -21.13 11.28 2.58
N TYR A 151 -22.36 11.46 3.02
CA TYR A 151 -22.78 12.54 3.88
C TYR A 151 -23.44 11.98 5.15
N ALA A 152 -23.53 12.80 6.19
CA ALA A 152 -24.22 12.43 7.41
C ALA A 152 -25.72 12.33 7.14
N ILE A 153 -26.35 11.22 7.55
CA ILE A 153 -27.79 11.05 7.36
C ILE A 153 -28.51 12.02 8.30
N PRO A 154 -29.37 12.92 7.80
CA PRO A 154 -30.12 13.85 8.65
C PRO A 154 -31.03 13.10 9.64
N SER A 155 -31.21 13.64 10.85
CA SER A 155 -31.99 12.99 11.92
C SER A 155 -33.42 12.61 11.51
N GLY A 156 -34.11 13.47 10.76
CA GLY A 156 -35.45 13.18 10.23
C GLY A 156 -35.46 11.97 9.28
N ARG A 157 -34.42 11.83 8.44
CA ARG A 157 -34.26 10.66 7.56
C ARG A 157 -33.91 9.39 8.34
N VAL A 158 -33.12 9.51 9.41
CA VAL A 158 -32.86 8.37 10.32
C VAL A 158 -34.15 7.88 10.97
N ALA A 159 -35.00 8.80 11.46
CA ALA A 159 -36.28 8.44 12.07
C ALA A 159 -37.24 7.76 11.06
N GLU A 160 -37.26 8.23 9.81
CA GLU A 160 -38.01 7.60 8.72
C GLU A 160 -37.51 6.19 8.42
N ILE A 161 -36.20 5.98 8.31
CA ILE A 161 -35.58 4.66 8.12
C ILE A 161 -35.98 3.70 9.24
N CYS A 162 -35.91 4.16 10.50
CA CYS A 162 -36.29 3.33 11.65
C CYS A 162 -37.78 2.96 11.62
N ARG A 163 -38.65 3.91 11.23
CA ARG A 163 -40.09 3.65 11.11
C ARG A 163 -40.39 2.60 10.05
N VAL A 164 -39.78 2.73 8.87
CA VAL A 164 -39.98 1.79 7.75
C VAL A 164 -39.45 0.41 8.12
N ALA A 165 -38.25 0.30 8.68
CA ALA A 165 -37.69 -0.98 9.13
C ALA A 165 -38.52 -1.69 10.21
N ALA A 166 -39.26 -0.93 11.03
CA ALA A 166 -40.15 -1.49 12.05
C ALA A 166 -41.45 -2.10 11.49
N ILE A 167 -41.82 -1.76 10.25
CA ILE A 167 -43.05 -2.22 9.60
C ILE A 167 -42.78 -3.06 8.34
N THR A 168 -41.57 -2.99 7.80
CA THR A 168 -41.13 -3.73 6.61
C THR A 168 -39.84 -4.48 6.92
N GLY A 169 -39.81 -5.78 6.64
CA GLY A 169 -38.64 -6.64 6.84
C GLY A 169 -39.06 -8.08 7.07
N ASP A 170 -38.13 -9.01 6.93
CA ASP A 170 -38.36 -10.43 7.24
C ASP A 170 -38.49 -10.66 8.76
N ASP A 171 -37.77 -9.87 9.56
CA ASP A 171 -37.85 -9.84 11.03
C ASP A 171 -37.78 -8.38 11.53
N PRO A 172 -38.92 -7.66 11.54
CA PRO A 172 -38.96 -6.24 11.90
C PRO A 172 -38.54 -5.95 13.35
N GLU A 173 -38.71 -6.91 14.26
CA GLU A 173 -38.26 -6.80 15.66
C GLU A 173 -36.73 -6.76 15.72
N LEU A 174 -36.08 -7.69 15.02
CA LEU A 174 -34.62 -7.75 14.96
C LEU A 174 -34.03 -6.54 14.23
N ASP A 175 -34.62 -6.14 13.10
CA ASP A 175 -34.14 -4.99 12.31
C ASP A 175 -34.21 -3.69 13.11
N THR A 176 -35.30 -3.46 13.84
CA THR A 176 -35.46 -2.31 14.74
C THR A 176 -34.44 -2.32 15.87
N LEU A 177 -34.22 -3.49 16.49
CA LEU A 177 -33.24 -3.65 17.56
C LEU A 177 -31.82 -3.33 17.07
N LEU A 178 -31.45 -3.83 15.88
CA LEU A 178 -30.13 -3.59 15.29
C LEU A 178 -29.91 -2.10 14.98
N LEU A 179 -30.91 -1.41 14.43
CA LEU A 179 -30.84 0.01 14.15
C LEU A 179 -30.70 0.84 15.42
N ARG A 180 -31.54 0.60 16.43
CA ARG A 180 -31.42 1.29 17.74
C ARG A 180 -30.08 1.05 18.39
N PHE A 181 -29.62 -0.20 18.40
CA PHE A 181 -28.31 -0.53 18.95
C PHE A 181 -27.19 0.29 18.29
N HIS A 182 -27.19 0.44 16.97
CA HIS A 182 -26.16 1.21 16.27
C HIS A 182 -26.26 2.72 16.53
N LEU A 183 -27.48 3.24 16.70
CA LEU A 183 -27.70 4.65 17.01
C LEU A 183 -27.29 4.99 18.44
N GLU A 184 -27.61 4.13 19.41
CA GLU A 184 -27.34 4.35 20.84
C GLU A 184 -25.87 4.12 21.19
N THR A 185 -25.23 3.11 20.59
CA THR A 185 -23.85 2.72 20.94
C THR A 185 -22.80 3.25 19.97
N ALA A 186 -23.21 3.81 18.83
CA ALA A 186 -22.33 4.16 17.72
C ALA A 186 -21.42 2.99 17.26
N CYS A 187 -21.83 1.74 17.51
CA CYS A 187 -21.02 0.58 17.20
C CYS A 187 -20.75 0.47 15.69
N ARG A 188 -19.52 0.06 15.35
CA ARG A 188 -19.22 -0.35 13.97
C ARG A 188 -20.11 -1.55 13.61
N ARG A 189 -20.55 -1.61 12.35
CA ARG A 189 -21.39 -2.70 11.79
C ARG A 189 -20.96 -4.13 12.15
N GLY A 190 -19.65 -4.37 12.33
CA GLY A 190 -19.14 -5.68 12.76
C GLY A 190 -19.48 -6.04 14.21
N GLY A 191 -19.62 -5.05 15.09
CA GLY A 191 -19.94 -5.23 16.50
C GLY A 191 -21.38 -5.72 16.71
N GLY A 192 -22.36 -5.13 16.01
CA GLY A 192 -23.76 -5.53 16.15
C GLY A 192 -24.10 -6.92 15.58
N ARG A 193 -23.22 -7.52 14.77
CA ARG A 193 -23.39 -8.91 14.28
C ARG A 193 -22.69 -9.96 15.16
N ARG A 194 -21.80 -9.54 16.06
CA ARG A 194 -21.01 -10.42 16.93
C ARG A 194 -21.58 -10.57 18.33
N THR A 195 -22.65 -9.84 18.67
CA THR A 195 -23.34 -9.99 19.95
C THR A 195 -23.97 -11.40 20.03
N PRO A 196 -23.78 -12.13 21.14
CA PRO A 196 -24.43 -13.41 21.33
C PRO A 196 -25.94 -13.23 21.16
N ARG A 197 -26.58 -14.04 20.29
CA ARG A 197 -28.05 -14.07 20.22
C ARG A 197 -28.55 -14.53 21.59
N VAL A 198 -29.07 -13.60 22.39
CA VAL A 198 -29.81 -13.94 23.61
C VAL A 198 -31.06 -14.68 23.15
N ARG A 199 -31.04 -16.02 23.20
CA ARG A 199 -32.24 -16.84 23.04
C ARG A 199 -33.22 -16.37 24.11
N ARG A 200 -34.31 -15.71 23.71
CA ARG A 200 -35.47 -15.50 24.59
C ARG A 200 -35.91 -16.89 25.06
N ARG A 201 -35.71 -17.19 26.35
CA ARG A 201 -36.40 -18.29 26.99
C ARG A 201 -37.88 -17.90 27.03
N ARG A 202 -38.73 -18.76 26.45
CA ARG A 202 -40.17 -18.75 26.72
C ARG A 202 -40.41 -19.22 28.15
#